data_AF-A0A1V3A2D2-F1
#
_entry.id   AF-A0A1V3A2D2-F1
#
_cell.length_a   1.000
_cell.length_b   1.000
_cell.length_c   1.000
_cell.angle_alpha   90.00
_cell.angle_beta   90.00
_cell.angle_gamma   90.00
#
_symmetry.space_group_name_H-M   'P 1'
#
loop_
_entity.id
_entity.type
_entity.pdbx_description
1 polymer ?
#
loop_
_entity_poly.entity_id
_entity_poly.type
_entity_poly.pdbx_seq_one_letter_code
_entity_poly.pdbx_strand_id
1 'polypeptide(L)'
;MLDLVLHYGETVEPWYVRDENRQSIGQELAVMDRLRLAINERATGGRLLALQVLHAAAARPDPVLQKKFEKLQETRGIGPQYIWLAELVRQNALEGIEVCVQHNEDFYFLDPRLNSGIREYKREPVRPYLDEEAPESLFNLFSFPTLHIGKAEMREHARDHGFLDLLEQTWFCHMPTRAGQPCGFCVPCRMTISKGVGYRLPWRSRLNNRIARMLEFLPRGYRAKRWARLKLRGY
;
A
#
# COMPACT_ATOMS: atom_id res chain seq x y z
N MET A 1 -7.78 -0.90 -9.65
CA MET A 1 -8.45 -2.14 -9.21
C MET A 1 -9.95 -1.98 -9.00
N LEU A 2 -10.44 -1.31 -7.92
CA LEU A 2 -11.90 -1.18 -7.70
C LEU A 2 -12.61 -0.59 -8.92
N ASP A 3 -12.06 0.50 -9.44
CA ASP A 3 -12.59 1.19 -10.61
C ASP A 3 -12.58 0.31 -11.87
N LEU A 4 -11.45 -0.36 -12.14
CA LEU A 4 -11.33 -1.33 -13.24
C LEU A 4 -12.43 -2.40 -13.20
N VAL A 5 -12.66 -3.01 -12.03
CA VAL A 5 -13.62 -4.13 -11.91
C VAL A 5 -15.07 -3.65 -11.88
N LEU A 6 -15.37 -2.63 -11.09
CA LEU A 6 -16.74 -2.20 -10.80
C LEU A 6 -17.29 -1.20 -11.82
N HIS A 7 -16.44 -0.34 -12.36
CA HIS A 7 -16.84 0.71 -13.29
C HIS A 7 -16.57 0.33 -14.74
N TYR A 8 -15.37 -0.18 -15.03
CA TYR A 8 -14.97 -0.55 -16.40
C TYR A 8 -15.23 -2.01 -16.77
N GLY A 9 -15.67 -2.84 -15.82
CA GLY A 9 -16.01 -4.24 -16.08
C GLY A 9 -14.80 -5.11 -16.47
N GLU A 10 -13.60 -4.75 -16.02
CA GLU A 10 -12.38 -5.49 -16.33
C GLU A 10 -12.12 -6.64 -15.35
N THR A 11 -11.46 -7.69 -15.86
CA THR A 11 -10.95 -8.78 -15.02
C THR A 11 -9.55 -8.43 -14.55
N VAL A 12 -9.33 -8.45 -13.23
CA VAL A 12 -8.03 -8.12 -12.62
C VAL A 12 -7.49 -9.34 -11.89
N GLU A 13 -6.21 -9.66 -12.13
CA GLU A 13 -5.47 -10.65 -11.35
C GLU A 13 -4.56 -9.95 -10.33
N PRO A 14 -4.85 -10.07 -9.02
CA PRO A 14 -4.01 -9.44 -8.01
C PRO A 14 -2.83 -10.34 -7.64
N TRP A 15 -1.64 -9.73 -7.60
CA TRP A 15 -0.40 -10.32 -7.11
C TRP A 15 0.01 -9.69 -5.78
N TYR A 16 0.32 -10.50 -4.78
CA TYR A 16 0.77 -10.05 -3.46
C TYR A 16 2.13 -10.65 -3.13
N VAL A 17 3.08 -9.79 -2.78
CA VAL A 17 4.37 -10.20 -2.24
C VAL A 17 4.29 -10.27 -0.72
N ARG A 18 4.43 -11.48 -0.19
CA ARG A 18 4.40 -11.78 1.23
C ARG A 18 5.79 -11.65 1.84
N ASP A 19 5.93 -10.75 2.82
CA ASP A 19 7.07 -10.70 3.74
C ASP A 19 6.71 -11.43 5.04
N GLU A 20 7.32 -12.59 5.28
CA GLU A 20 7.03 -13.48 6.41
C GLU A 20 7.22 -12.83 7.79
N ASN A 21 7.99 -11.74 7.88
CA ASN A 21 8.24 -11.03 9.14
C ASN A 21 7.07 -10.11 9.54
N ARG A 22 6.12 -9.89 8.64
CA ARG A 22 5.05 -8.94 8.84
C ARG A 22 3.93 -9.52 9.70
N GLN A 23 3.74 -8.97 10.89
CA GLN A 23 2.74 -9.43 11.86
C GLN A 23 1.29 -9.33 11.35
N SER A 24 1.04 -8.47 10.36
CA SER A 24 -0.28 -8.23 9.80
C SER A 24 -0.70 -9.18 8.67
N ILE A 25 0.16 -10.08 8.20
CA ILE A 25 -0.12 -10.94 7.01
C ILE A 25 -1.48 -11.64 7.11
N GLY A 26 -1.77 -12.30 8.25
CA GLY A 26 -3.02 -13.05 8.39
C GLY A 26 -4.25 -12.16 8.25
N GLN A 27 -4.20 -10.93 8.79
CA GLN A 27 -5.29 -9.96 8.66
C GLN A 27 -5.35 -9.34 7.26
N GLU A 28 -4.20 -9.08 6.65
CA GLU A 28 -4.14 -8.57 5.27
C GLU A 28 -4.79 -9.55 4.29
N LEU A 29 -4.43 -10.84 4.34
CA LEU A 29 -4.98 -11.87 3.48
C LEU A 29 -6.48 -12.08 3.71
N ALA A 30 -6.91 -12.13 4.98
CA ALA A 30 -8.33 -12.24 5.31
C ALA A 30 -9.16 -11.05 4.81
N VAL A 31 -8.62 -9.82 4.92
CA VAL A 31 -9.29 -8.62 4.40
C VAL A 31 -9.31 -8.61 2.87
N MET A 32 -8.22 -9.02 2.21
CA MET A 32 -8.15 -9.11 0.75
C MET A 32 -9.16 -10.11 0.21
N ASP A 33 -9.29 -11.30 0.80
CA ASP A 33 -10.27 -12.30 0.35
C ASP A 33 -11.72 -11.83 0.57
N ARG A 34 -12.01 -11.27 1.74
CA ARG A 34 -13.33 -10.68 2.03
C ARG A 34 -13.67 -9.55 1.05
N LEU A 35 -12.72 -8.68 0.74
CA LEU A 35 -12.91 -7.61 -0.25
C LEU A 35 -13.11 -8.18 -1.65
N ARG A 36 -12.35 -9.21 -2.05
CA ARG A 36 -12.53 -9.89 -3.34
C ARG A 36 -13.94 -10.42 -3.52
N LEU A 37 -14.49 -11.08 -2.50
CA LEU A 37 -15.88 -11.55 -2.51
C LEU A 37 -16.86 -10.37 -2.67
N ALA A 38 -16.76 -9.35 -1.80
CA ALA A 38 -17.64 -8.19 -1.83
C ALA A 38 -17.56 -7.38 -3.13
N ILE A 39 -16.38 -7.29 -3.76
CA ILE A 39 -16.18 -6.67 -5.07
C ILE A 39 -16.89 -7.49 -6.15
N ASN A 40 -16.66 -8.80 -6.17
CA ASN A 40 -17.25 -9.69 -7.19
C ASN A 40 -18.76 -9.79 -7.08
N GLU A 41 -19.34 -9.66 -5.89
CA GLU A 41 -20.79 -9.58 -5.70
C GLU A 41 -21.42 -8.34 -6.34
N ARG A 42 -20.67 -7.23 -6.46
CA ARG A 42 -21.12 -5.98 -7.07
C ARG A 42 -20.74 -5.83 -8.54
N ALA A 43 -19.78 -6.62 -9.02
CA ALA A 43 -19.28 -6.51 -10.38
C ALA A 43 -20.33 -7.04 -11.37
N THR A 44 -20.58 -6.27 -12.44
CA THR A 44 -21.58 -6.60 -13.47
C THR A 44 -20.97 -7.14 -14.76
N GLY A 45 -19.66 -6.96 -14.98
CA GLY A 45 -18.95 -7.45 -16.16
C GLY A 45 -17.57 -8.02 -15.86
N GLY A 46 -16.82 -7.36 -14.98
CA GLY A 46 -15.48 -7.77 -14.58
C GLY A 46 -15.46 -8.70 -13.38
N ARG A 47 -14.26 -9.12 -12.98
CA ARG A 47 -14.05 -9.84 -11.72
C ARG A 47 -12.64 -9.64 -11.17
N LEU A 48 -12.52 -9.61 -9.85
CA LEU A 48 -11.25 -9.75 -9.16
C LEU A 48 -10.96 -11.25 -8.95
N LEU A 49 -9.92 -11.75 -9.61
CA LEU A 49 -9.49 -13.14 -9.52
C LEU A 49 -8.92 -13.47 -8.13
N ALA A 50 -8.65 -14.76 -7.91
CA ALA A 50 -7.98 -15.22 -6.70
C ALA A 50 -6.58 -14.60 -6.59
N LEU A 51 -6.15 -14.36 -5.36
CA LEU A 51 -4.86 -13.74 -5.09
C LEU A 51 -3.71 -14.70 -5.40
N GLN A 52 -2.80 -14.27 -6.27
CA GLN A 52 -1.52 -14.94 -6.48
C GLN A 52 -0.51 -14.44 -5.44
N VAL A 53 0.14 -15.36 -4.73
CA VAL A 53 1.07 -15.02 -3.64
C VAL A 53 2.49 -15.40 -4.05
N LEU A 54 3.36 -14.40 -4.07
CA LEU A 54 4.81 -14.57 -4.17
C LEU A 54 5.44 -14.34 -2.80
N HIS A 55 6.53 -15.05 -2.53
CA HIS A 55 7.27 -14.91 -1.28
C HIS A 55 8.45 -13.97 -1.47
N ALA A 56 8.58 -12.95 -0.63
CA ALA A 56 9.71 -12.02 -0.68
C ALA A 56 11.04 -12.77 -0.53
N ALA A 57 11.08 -13.78 0.34
CA ALA A 57 12.25 -14.64 0.55
C ALA A 57 12.64 -15.48 -0.69
N ALA A 58 11.76 -15.63 -1.68
CA ALA A 58 12.05 -16.33 -2.93
C ALA A 58 12.73 -15.43 -3.99
N ALA A 59 12.76 -14.11 -3.77
CA ALA A 59 13.42 -13.18 -4.68
C ALA A 59 14.92 -13.46 -4.69
N ARG A 60 15.43 -13.90 -5.85
CA ARG A 60 16.88 -14.02 -6.07
C ARG A 60 17.45 -12.68 -6.52
N PRO A 61 18.58 -12.23 -5.96
CA PRO A 61 19.21 -10.99 -6.37
C PRO A 61 19.52 -10.96 -7.86
N ASP A 62 19.10 -9.90 -8.54
CA ASP A 62 19.55 -9.63 -9.90
C ASP A 62 20.66 -8.56 -9.90
N PRO A 63 21.89 -8.88 -10.34
CA PRO A 63 23.00 -7.92 -10.35
C PRO A 63 22.70 -6.61 -11.08
N VAL A 64 21.91 -6.66 -12.17
CA VAL A 64 21.58 -5.46 -12.95
C VAL A 64 20.61 -4.56 -12.18
N LEU A 65 19.49 -5.12 -11.71
CA LEU A 65 18.52 -4.37 -10.91
C LEU A 65 19.10 -3.90 -9.57
N GLN A 66 19.93 -4.70 -8.91
CA GLN A 66 20.60 -4.33 -7.66
C GLN A 66 21.49 -3.11 -7.85
N LYS A 67 22.33 -3.10 -8.89
CA LYS A 67 23.19 -1.94 -9.20
C LYS A 67 22.39 -0.67 -9.51
N LYS A 68 21.24 -0.80 -10.20
CA LYS A 68 20.32 0.33 -10.42
C LYS A 68 19.71 0.81 -9.09
N PHE A 69 19.29 -0.12 -8.24
CA PHE A 69 18.65 0.18 -6.96
C PHE A 69 19.61 0.83 -5.95
N GLU A 70 20.85 0.37 -5.83
CA GLU A 70 21.88 0.97 -4.97
C GLU A 70 22.06 2.46 -5.30
N LYS A 71 22.19 2.79 -6.59
CA LYS A 71 22.27 4.19 -7.06
C LYS A 71 20.99 4.98 -6.74
N LEU A 72 19.81 4.39 -6.93
CA LEU A 72 18.54 5.05 -6.59
C LEU A 72 18.42 5.35 -5.10
N GLN A 73 18.91 4.47 -4.23
CA GLN A 73 18.90 4.69 -2.79
C GLN A 73 19.77 5.89 -2.39
N GLU A 74 20.93 6.05 -3.01
CA GLU A 74 21.82 7.20 -2.81
C GLU A 74 21.17 8.52 -3.22
N THR A 75 20.39 8.52 -4.31
CA THR A 75 19.89 9.76 -4.92
C THR A 75 18.46 10.15 -4.52
N ARG A 76 17.58 9.19 -4.21
CA ARG A 76 16.12 9.42 -4.12
C ARG A 76 15.43 8.81 -2.89
N GLY A 77 16.14 8.06 -2.04
CA GLY A 77 15.54 7.48 -0.83
C GLY A 77 14.40 6.50 -1.10
N ILE A 78 14.43 5.80 -2.24
CA ILE A 78 13.41 4.84 -2.65
C ILE A 78 13.42 3.62 -1.72
N GLY A 79 12.22 3.18 -1.32
CA GLY A 79 12.06 2.07 -0.39
C GLY A 79 12.47 0.71 -0.98
N PRO A 80 12.95 -0.23 -0.14
CA PRO A 80 13.42 -1.55 -0.57
C PRO A 80 12.32 -2.44 -1.18
N GLN A 81 11.05 -2.09 -1.06
CA GLN A 81 9.99 -2.88 -1.67
C GLN A 81 10.08 -2.93 -3.21
N TYR A 82 10.66 -1.91 -3.85
CA TYR A 82 10.69 -1.83 -5.31
C TYR A 82 11.70 -2.79 -5.93
N ILE A 83 12.82 -3.08 -5.25
CA ILE A 83 13.79 -4.06 -5.75
C ILE A 83 13.22 -5.48 -5.68
N TRP A 84 12.56 -5.87 -4.58
CA TRP A 84 11.90 -7.18 -4.47
C TRP A 84 10.82 -7.36 -5.52
N LEU A 85 10.00 -6.32 -5.76
CA LEU A 85 8.98 -6.35 -6.80
C LEU A 85 9.61 -6.54 -8.18
N ALA A 86 10.63 -5.77 -8.52
CA ALA A 86 11.29 -5.83 -9.83
C ALA A 86 11.91 -7.22 -10.07
N GLU A 87 12.58 -7.77 -9.07
CA GLU A 87 13.20 -9.10 -9.13
C GLU A 87 12.16 -10.20 -9.31
N LEU A 88 11.08 -10.16 -8.55
CA LEU A 88 10.00 -11.16 -8.63
C LEU A 88 9.24 -11.05 -9.96
N VAL A 89 8.95 -9.85 -10.43
CA VAL A 89 8.33 -9.62 -11.75
C VAL A 89 9.17 -10.25 -12.84
N ARG A 90 10.48 -9.97 -12.87
CA ARG A 90 11.37 -10.50 -13.90
C ARG A 90 11.54 -12.03 -13.79
N GLN A 91 11.66 -12.56 -12.58
CA GLN A 91 11.85 -13.99 -12.35
C GLN A 91 10.63 -14.83 -12.73
N ASN A 92 9.43 -14.25 -12.62
CA ASN A 92 8.18 -14.92 -12.97
C ASN A 92 7.66 -14.52 -14.37
N ALA A 93 8.47 -13.79 -15.15
CA ALA A 93 8.10 -13.27 -16.47
C ALA A 93 6.71 -12.58 -16.48
N LEU A 94 6.44 -11.81 -15.43
CA LEU A 94 5.18 -11.08 -15.32
C LEU A 94 5.22 -9.83 -16.19
N GLU A 95 4.15 -9.60 -16.93
CA GLU A 95 3.99 -8.44 -17.79
C GLU A 95 2.77 -7.62 -17.35
N GLY A 96 2.77 -6.32 -17.66
CA GLY A 96 1.61 -5.46 -17.39
C GLY A 96 1.31 -5.23 -15.90
N ILE A 97 2.32 -5.35 -15.02
CA ILE A 97 2.13 -5.18 -13.58
C ILE A 97 1.86 -3.70 -13.23
N GLU A 98 0.69 -3.46 -12.64
CA GLU A 98 0.31 -2.17 -12.10
C GLU A 98 0.67 -2.04 -10.62
N VAL A 99 1.37 -0.95 -10.25
CA VAL A 99 1.70 -0.62 -8.87
C VAL A 99 1.09 0.72 -8.49
N CYS A 100 0.18 0.70 -7.51
CA CYS A 100 -0.47 1.92 -7.04
C CYS A 100 0.48 2.77 -6.19
N VAL A 101 0.94 3.87 -6.76
CA VAL A 101 1.62 4.96 -6.06
C VAL A 101 0.74 6.20 -6.18
N GLN A 102 0.54 6.92 -5.08
CA GLN A 102 -0.21 8.17 -5.09
C GLN A 102 0.65 9.31 -5.65
N HIS A 103 0.02 10.35 -6.16
CA HIS A 103 0.69 11.59 -6.55
C HIS A 103 1.59 12.13 -5.42
N ASN A 104 2.89 12.13 -5.67
CA ASN A 104 3.95 12.55 -4.76
C ASN A 104 5.16 13.03 -5.58
N GLU A 105 5.78 14.14 -5.14
CA GLU A 105 6.93 14.79 -5.77
C GLU A 105 8.12 13.83 -5.93
N ASP A 106 8.30 12.91 -4.98
CA ASP A 106 9.34 11.87 -5.03
C ASP A 106 9.29 11.03 -6.32
N PHE A 107 8.13 10.96 -6.98
CA PHE A 107 7.88 10.14 -8.16
C PHE A 107 7.70 10.95 -9.46
N TYR A 108 7.96 12.26 -9.46
CA TYR A 108 7.81 13.10 -10.66
C TYR A 108 8.76 12.71 -11.79
N PHE A 109 9.86 12.03 -11.49
CA PHE A 109 10.76 11.49 -12.50
C PHE A 109 10.10 10.42 -13.39
N LEU A 110 8.99 9.82 -12.95
CA LEU A 110 8.25 8.81 -13.73
C LEU A 110 7.44 9.43 -14.89
N ASP A 111 7.02 10.69 -14.76
CA ASP A 111 6.31 11.43 -15.81
C ASP A 111 6.40 12.94 -15.54
N PRO A 112 7.12 13.72 -16.39
CA PRO A 112 7.29 15.15 -16.23
C PRO A 112 5.97 15.95 -16.14
N ARG A 113 4.87 15.42 -16.69
CA ARG A 113 3.55 16.09 -16.70
C ARG A 113 2.93 16.17 -15.30
N LEU A 114 3.40 15.36 -14.34
CA LEU A 114 2.91 15.36 -12.96
C LEU A 114 3.22 16.66 -12.22
N ASN A 115 4.23 17.42 -12.66
CA ASN A 115 4.59 18.71 -12.05
C ASN A 115 3.60 19.85 -12.40
N SER A 116 2.57 19.57 -13.21
CA SER A 116 1.57 20.59 -13.57
C SER A 116 0.61 20.97 -12.44
N GLY A 117 0.59 20.21 -11.33
CA GLY A 117 -0.31 20.42 -10.20
C GLY A 117 -1.77 20.01 -10.45
N ILE A 118 -2.11 19.58 -11.67
CA ILE A 118 -3.43 19.06 -12.02
C ILE A 118 -3.57 17.63 -11.50
N ARG A 119 -4.60 17.40 -10.69
CA ARG A 119 -4.86 16.11 -10.03
C ARG A 119 -6.24 15.60 -10.42
N GLU A 120 -6.27 14.83 -11.48
CA GLU A 120 -7.49 14.27 -12.05
C GLU A 120 -7.30 12.78 -12.27
N TYR A 121 -8.32 11.98 -11.96
CA TYR A 121 -8.29 10.55 -12.20
C TYR A 121 -8.22 10.26 -13.70
N LYS A 122 -7.31 9.37 -14.10
CA LYS A 122 -7.14 8.90 -15.47
C LYS A 122 -7.17 7.39 -15.49
N ARG A 123 -7.92 6.83 -16.43
CA ARG A 123 -7.98 5.38 -16.62
C ARG A 123 -6.63 4.83 -17.06
N GLU A 124 -6.00 5.46 -18.05
CA GLU A 124 -4.70 5.00 -18.53
C GLU A 124 -3.63 5.19 -17.45
N PRO A 125 -2.91 4.12 -17.07
CA PRO A 125 -1.85 4.24 -16.09
C PRO A 125 -0.65 4.98 -16.67
N VAL A 126 0.10 5.65 -15.80
CA VAL A 126 1.39 6.21 -16.20
C VAL A 126 2.34 5.05 -16.50
N ARG A 127 2.88 5.02 -17.72
CA ARG A 127 3.90 4.05 -18.16
C ARG A 127 5.21 4.81 -18.35
N PRO A 128 6.17 4.68 -17.42
CA PRO A 128 7.45 5.35 -17.58
C PRO A 128 8.15 4.87 -18.86
N TYR A 129 8.83 5.79 -19.52
CA TYR A 129 9.75 5.49 -20.61
C TYR A 129 11.08 6.17 -20.28
N LEU A 130 11.87 5.48 -19.45
CA LEU A 130 13.13 5.98 -18.92
C LEU A 130 14.29 5.29 -19.63
N ASP A 131 15.40 6.01 -19.78
CA ASP A 131 16.63 5.47 -20.37
C ASP A 131 17.11 4.23 -19.58
N GLU A 132 17.31 3.11 -20.27
CA GLU A 132 17.75 1.84 -19.67
C GLU A 132 19.09 1.93 -18.95
N GLU A 133 19.94 2.90 -19.28
CA GLU A 133 21.19 3.15 -18.56
C GLU A 133 20.96 3.90 -17.23
N ALA A 134 19.86 4.63 -17.11
CA ALA A 134 19.52 5.39 -15.91
C ALA A 134 19.08 4.45 -14.77
N PRO A 135 19.46 4.71 -13.51
CA PRO A 135 18.99 3.95 -12.36
C PRO A 135 17.46 3.85 -12.28
N GLU A 136 16.75 4.92 -12.64
CA GLU A 136 15.29 5.03 -12.60
C GLU A 136 14.57 4.07 -13.55
N SER A 137 15.23 3.55 -14.59
CA SER A 137 14.61 2.58 -15.51
C SER A 137 14.17 1.26 -14.87
N LEU A 138 14.56 0.98 -13.62
CA LEU A 138 13.93 -0.08 -12.81
C LEU A 138 12.39 0.03 -12.83
N PHE A 139 11.86 1.26 -12.88
CA PHE A 139 10.43 1.52 -12.88
C PHE A 139 9.76 1.30 -14.26
N ASN A 140 10.51 1.05 -15.33
CA ASN A 140 9.95 0.65 -16.63
C ASN A 140 9.23 -0.72 -16.57
N LEU A 141 9.51 -1.52 -15.53
CA LEU A 141 8.84 -2.80 -15.27
C LEU A 141 7.39 -2.67 -14.78
N PHE A 142 6.94 -1.45 -14.44
CA PHE A 142 5.63 -1.22 -13.85
C PHE A 142 4.87 -0.12 -14.57
N SER A 143 3.55 -0.12 -14.39
CA SER A 143 2.70 1.02 -14.68
C SER A 143 1.97 1.52 -13.43
N PHE A 144 1.67 2.81 -13.38
CA PHE A 144 1.20 3.48 -12.16
C PHE A 144 -0.20 4.08 -12.35
N PRO A 145 -1.27 3.33 -12.03
CA PRO A 145 -2.66 3.71 -12.31
C PRO A 145 -3.21 4.83 -11.41
N THR A 146 -2.50 5.23 -10.36
CA THR A 146 -2.98 6.24 -9.40
C THR A 146 -2.02 7.42 -9.24
N LEU A 147 -0.97 7.50 -10.07
CA LEU A 147 0.11 8.46 -9.88
C LEU A 147 -0.33 9.91 -10.12
N HIS A 148 -1.41 10.11 -10.87
CA HIS A 148 -2.02 11.41 -11.17
C HIS A 148 -2.89 11.96 -10.02
N ILE A 149 -3.29 11.15 -9.03
CA ILE A 149 -4.18 11.58 -7.93
C ILE A 149 -3.61 11.30 -6.54
N GLY A 150 -3.99 12.15 -5.59
CA GLY A 150 -3.70 11.96 -4.17
C GLY A 150 -4.79 11.15 -3.45
N LYS A 151 -4.63 11.00 -2.13
CA LYS A 151 -5.60 10.26 -1.30
C LYS A 151 -6.96 10.94 -1.21
N ALA A 152 -7.00 12.28 -1.30
CA ALA A 152 -8.25 13.02 -1.21
C ALA A 152 -9.09 12.78 -2.47
N GLU A 153 -8.45 12.91 -3.63
CA GLU A 153 -9.03 12.70 -4.94
C GLU A 153 -9.44 11.22 -5.13
N MET A 154 -8.61 10.25 -4.71
CA MET A 154 -9.00 8.82 -4.69
C MET A 154 -10.27 8.57 -3.87
N ARG A 155 -10.45 9.28 -2.76
CA ARG A 155 -11.60 9.11 -1.86
C ARG A 155 -12.87 9.73 -2.47
N GLU A 156 -12.73 10.89 -3.09
CA GLU A 156 -13.81 11.55 -3.83
C GLU A 156 -14.25 10.70 -5.01
N HIS A 157 -13.31 10.26 -5.85
CA HIS A 157 -13.58 9.35 -6.96
C HIS A 157 -14.35 8.10 -6.50
N ALA A 158 -13.91 7.47 -5.42
CA ALA A 158 -14.59 6.29 -4.87
C ALA A 158 -16.00 6.58 -4.34
N ARG A 159 -16.25 7.80 -3.83
CA ARG A 159 -17.60 8.22 -3.43
C ARG A 159 -18.49 8.37 -4.64
N ASP A 160 -18.01 9.10 -5.63
CA ASP A 160 -18.78 9.48 -6.82
C ASP A 160 -19.16 8.24 -7.65
N HIS A 161 -18.32 7.19 -7.60
CA HIS A 161 -18.54 5.92 -8.28
C HIS A 161 -19.12 4.83 -7.37
N GLY A 162 -19.55 5.16 -6.14
CA GLY A 162 -20.35 4.26 -5.29
C GLY A 162 -19.60 3.07 -4.66
N PHE A 163 -18.28 3.12 -4.54
CA PHE A 163 -17.46 2.06 -3.93
C PHE A 163 -16.57 2.54 -2.77
N LEU A 164 -16.83 3.73 -2.23
CA LEU A 164 -16.11 4.27 -1.07
C LEU A 164 -16.13 3.33 0.13
N ASP A 165 -17.27 2.66 0.37
CA ASP A 165 -17.42 1.73 1.48
C ASP A 165 -16.49 0.51 1.35
N LEU A 166 -16.21 0.04 0.13
CA LEU A 166 -15.22 -1.02 -0.13
C LEU A 166 -13.79 -0.49 0.07
N LEU A 167 -13.49 0.71 -0.40
CA LEU A 167 -12.18 1.34 -0.21
C LEU A 167 -11.85 1.54 1.28
N GLU A 168 -12.83 1.93 2.09
CA GLU A 168 -12.65 2.18 3.52
C GLU A 168 -12.45 0.90 4.36
N GLN A 169 -12.81 -0.26 3.81
CA GLN A 169 -12.61 -1.58 4.42
C GLN A 169 -11.18 -2.14 4.26
N THR A 170 -10.30 -1.43 3.55
CA THR A 170 -8.88 -1.81 3.37
C THR A 170 -8.10 -1.87 4.68
N TRP A 171 -7.13 -2.78 4.76
CA TRP A 171 -6.30 -2.98 5.94
C TRP A 171 -5.01 -2.14 5.88
N PHE A 172 -4.65 -1.47 6.98
CA PHE A 172 -3.45 -0.62 7.05
C PHE A 172 -2.60 -0.86 8.32
N CYS A 173 -3.11 -1.58 9.33
CA CYS A 173 -2.43 -1.70 10.61
C CYS A 173 -1.29 -2.73 10.56
N HIS A 174 -0.08 -2.34 10.92
CA HIS A 174 1.09 -3.23 10.92
C HIS A 174 1.13 -4.24 12.08
N MET A 175 0.43 -3.95 13.16
CA MET A 175 0.46 -4.75 14.39
C MET A 175 -0.97 -5.00 14.86
N PRO A 176 -1.77 -5.85 14.19
CA PRO A 176 -3.11 -6.17 14.66
C PRO A 176 -3.10 -6.63 16.12
N THR A 177 -4.20 -6.34 16.82
CA THR A 177 -4.44 -6.92 18.14
C THR A 177 -4.74 -8.41 18.05
N ARG A 178 -4.78 -9.11 19.19
CA ARG A 178 -5.21 -10.52 19.25
C ARG A 178 -6.65 -10.72 18.76
N ALA A 179 -7.50 -9.71 18.94
CA ALA A 179 -8.86 -9.67 18.41
C ALA A 179 -8.94 -9.27 16.91
N GLY A 180 -7.80 -9.16 16.22
CA GLY A 180 -7.75 -8.81 14.80
C GLY A 180 -8.08 -7.34 14.49
N GLN A 181 -7.99 -6.44 15.47
CA GLN A 181 -8.34 -5.04 15.30
C GLN A 181 -7.10 -4.17 15.03
N PRO A 182 -7.25 -3.00 14.37
CA PRO A 182 -6.18 -2.03 14.25
C PRO A 182 -5.67 -1.61 15.64
N CYS A 183 -4.35 -1.58 15.87
CA CYS A 183 -3.82 -1.34 17.23
C CYS A 183 -3.97 0.10 17.74
N GLY A 184 -4.10 1.08 16.85
CA GLY A 184 -4.18 2.49 17.21
C GLY A 184 -2.83 3.20 17.45
N PHE A 185 -1.73 2.46 17.61
CA PHE A 185 -0.43 3.05 17.96
C PHE A 185 0.69 2.81 16.94
N CYS A 186 0.54 1.91 15.95
CA CYS A 186 1.52 1.80 14.86
C CYS A 186 1.49 3.05 13.97
N VAL A 187 2.57 3.29 13.21
CA VAL A 187 2.69 4.48 12.33
C VAL A 187 1.45 4.66 11.44
N PRO A 188 0.98 3.65 10.67
CA PRO A 188 -0.25 3.78 9.88
C PRO A 188 -1.50 4.13 10.69
N CYS A 189 -1.71 3.54 11.86
CA CYS A 189 -2.85 3.87 12.72
C CYS A 189 -2.80 5.32 13.21
N ARG A 190 -1.62 5.79 13.63
CA ARG A 190 -1.45 7.20 14.05
C ARG A 190 -1.73 8.16 12.90
N MET A 191 -1.21 7.86 11.71
CA MET A 191 -1.44 8.66 10.49
C MET A 191 -2.92 8.70 10.12
N THR A 192 -3.63 7.59 10.23
CA THR A 192 -5.08 7.52 9.94
C THR A 192 -5.86 8.43 10.89
N ILE A 193 -5.51 8.45 12.18
CA ILE A 193 -6.12 9.35 13.16
C ILE A 193 -5.76 10.82 12.87
N SER A 194 -4.48 11.11 12.62
CA SER A 194 -4.02 12.50 12.40
C SER A 194 -4.54 13.12 11.11
N LYS A 195 -4.83 12.30 10.09
CA LYS A 195 -5.43 12.72 8.81
C LYS A 195 -6.97 12.81 8.85
N GLY A 196 -7.59 12.79 10.02
CA GLY A 196 -9.04 12.98 10.17
C GLY A 196 -9.91 11.78 9.81
N VAL A 197 -9.33 10.67 9.34
CA VAL A 197 -10.04 9.43 8.98
C VAL A 197 -9.99 8.38 10.11
N GLY A 198 -9.89 8.85 11.35
CA GLY A 198 -9.79 8.01 12.54
C GLY A 198 -11.04 7.18 12.85
N TYR A 199 -12.18 7.47 12.23
CA TYR A 199 -13.42 6.67 12.35
C TYR A 199 -13.25 5.24 11.83
N ARG A 200 -12.25 4.99 10.96
CA ARG A 200 -11.85 3.66 10.50
C ARG A 200 -11.24 2.79 11.60
N LEU A 201 -10.96 3.36 12.78
CA LEU A 201 -10.44 2.64 13.93
C LEU A 201 -11.53 2.48 15.00
N PRO A 202 -11.65 1.28 15.61
CA PRO A 202 -12.46 1.08 16.80
C PRO A 202 -12.13 2.09 17.90
N TRP A 203 -13.11 2.40 18.74
CA TRP A 203 -12.93 3.36 19.84
C TRP A 203 -11.77 2.98 20.77
N ARG A 204 -11.56 1.68 21.02
CA ARG A 204 -10.43 1.16 21.84
C ARG A 204 -9.09 1.50 21.20
N SER A 205 -8.97 1.35 19.89
CA SER A 205 -7.74 1.70 19.15
C SER A 205 -7.48 3.21 19.20
N ARG A 206 -8.52 4.04 19.13
CA ARG A 206 -8.38 5.49 19.33
C ARG A 206 -7.95 5.85 20.76
N LEU A 207 -8.42 5.12 21.77
CA LEU A 207 -7.95 5.26 23.15
C LEU A 207 -6.48 4.83 23.29
N ASN A 208 -6.10 3.69 22.71
CA ASN A 208 -4.73 3.20 22.68
C ASN A 208 -3.77 4.22 22.07
N ASN A 209 -4.20 4.94 21.03
CA ASN A 209 -3.44 6.04 20.46
C ASN A 209 -3.15 7.15 21.48
N ARG A 210 -4.18 7.61 22.20
CA ARG A 210 -4.04 8.65 23.24
C ARG A 210 -3.10 8.22 24.35
N ILE A 211 -3.27 6.99 24.85
CA ILE A 211 -2.40 6.41 25.87
C ILE A 211 -0.96 6.33 25.35
N ALA A 212 -0.75 5.81 24.14
CA ALA A 212 0.58 5.70 23.54
C ALA A 212 1.30 7.06 23.42
N ARG A 213 0.56 8.12 23.02
CA ARG A 213 1.10 9.49 22.98
C ARG A 213 1.43 10.03 24.37
N MET A 214 0.58 9.80 25.37
CA MET A 214 0.88 10.19 26.77
C MET A 214 2.15 9.51 27.29
N LEU A 215 2.32 8.22 26.98
CA LEU A 215 3.51 7.46 27.35
C LEU A 215 4.79 7.94 26.65
N GLU A 216 4.69 8.63 25.51
CA GLU A 216 5.85 9.20 24.82
C GLU A 216 6.51 10.30 25.66
N PHE A 217 5.74 11.08 26.42
CA PHE A 217 6.22 12.10 27.35
C PHE A 217 6.93 11.54 28.60
N LEU A 218 6.77 10.24 28.90
CA LEU A 218 7.51 9.60 30.00
C LEU A 218 8.99 9.38 29.62
N PRO A 219 9.93 9.53 30.58
CA PRO A 219 11.36 9.33 30.35
C PRO A 219 11.69 7.97 29.72
N ARG A 220 12.74 7.94 28.89
CA ARG A 220 13.29 6.69 28.34
C ARG A 220 13.75 5.81 29.52
N GLY A 221 13.28 4.56 29.58
CA GLY A 221 13.64 3.60 30.65
C GLY A 221 12.56 3.34 31.70
N TYR A 222 11.45 4.10 31.70
CA TYR A 222 10.37 3.86 32.65
C TYR A 222 9.71 2.49 32.40
N ARG A 223 9.79 1.57 33.38
CA ARG A 223 9.26 0.19 33.27
C ARG A 223 7.79 0.16 32.82
N ALA A 224 6.99 1.15 33.25
CA ALA A 224 5.59 1.30 32.85
C ALA A 224 5.43 1.54 31.33
N LYS A 225 6.37 2.20 30.65
CA LYS A 225 6.34 2.45 29.20
C LYS A 225 6.52 1.16 28.40
N ARG A 226 7.42 0.28 28.85
CA ARG A 226 7.64 -1.05 28.23
C ARG A 226 6.47 -1.99 28.52
N TRP A 227 5.98 -2.00 29.77
CA TRP A 227 4.81 -2.79 30.17
C TRP A 227 3.53 -2.36 29.46
N ALA A 228 3.27 -1.05 29.38
CA ALA A 228 2.08 -0.52 28.71
C ALA A 228 2.10 -0.82 27.20
N ARG A 229 3.25 -0.75 26.52
CA ARG A 229 3.36 -1.17 25.11
C ARG A 229 3.06 -2.66 24.90
N LEU A 230 3.47 -3.52 25.83
CA LEU A 230 3.14 -4.95 25.80
C LEU A 230 1.66 -5.21 26.10
N LYS A 231 1.08 -4.49 27.06
CA LYS A 231 -0.36 -4.56 27.37
C LYS A 231 -1.23 -4.06 26.22
N LEU A 232 -0.87 -2.95 25.57
CA LEU A 232 -1.57 -2.42 24.40
C LEU A 232 -1.57 -3.39 23.21
N ARG A 233 -0.64 -4.35 23.15
CA ARG A 233 -0.59 -5.43 22.15
C ARG A 233 -1.43 -6.66 22.53
N GLY A 234 -1.73 -6.83 23.82
CA GLY A 234 -2.42 -8.01 24.35
C GLY A 234 -3.94 -7.97 24.26
N TYR A 235 -4.52 -6.78 24.03
CA TYR A 235 -5.96 -6.54 23.82
C TYR A 235 -6.26 -6.38 22.35
#